data_AF-A0A9X2HDH0-F1
#
_entry.id   AF-A0A9X2HDH0-F1
#
_cell.length_a   1.000
_cell.length_b   1.000
_cell.length_c   1.000
_cell.angle_alpha   90.00
_cell.angle_beta   90.00
_cell.angle_gamma   90.00
#
_symmetry.space_group_name_H-M   'P 1'
#
loop_
_entity.id
_entity.type
_entity.pdbx_description
1 polymer ?
#
loop_
_entity_poly.entity_id
_entity_poly.type
_entity_poly.pdbx_seq_one_letter_code
_entity_poly.pdbx_strand_id
1 'polypeptide(L)'
;MTATSRVGALIEDRVSHNAALPDEDFSGTEWWQVNEHEELVFALVPNTVKRIGVVWGAYEHVLGIDEHYDELDEDLTAAFCQEHPFMAQARGGEMPEINWQDFVTFGALFGCRHRDCVAWYWKVFFMMERRGLHT
;
A
#
# COMPACT_ATOMS: atom_id res chain seq x y z
N MET A 1 9.21 -21.30 -6.19
CA MET A 1 8.37 -20.10 -6.16
C MET A 1 8.64 -19.44 -4.81
N THR A 2 9.13 -18.20 -4.78
CA THR A 2 9.48 -17.46 -3.55
C THR A 2 8.22 -16.90 -2.88
N ALA A 3 8.27 -16.58 -1.59
CA ALA A 3 7.20 -15.87 -0.90
C ALA A 3 6.90 -14.55 -1.61
N THR A 4 7.94 -13.79 -1.99
CA THR A 4 7.81 -12.56 -2.80
C THR A 4 7.00 -12.79 -4.07
N SER A 5 7.26 -13.86 -4.82
CA SER A 5 6.51 -14.14 -6.05
C SER A 5 5.04 -14.51 -5.81
N ARG A 6 4.74 -15.13 -4.66
CA ARG A 6 3.36 -15.46 -4.25
C ARG A 6 2.61 -14.20 -3.83
N VAL A 7 3.23 -13.35 -3.00
CA VAL A 7 2.68 -12.02 -2.62
C VAL A 7 2.46 -11.17 -3.87
N GLY A 8 3.43 -11.13 -4.78
CA GLY A 8 3.31 -10.41 -6.04
C GLY A 8 2.14 -10.91 -6.90
N ALA A 9 1.91 -12.23 -6.97
CA ALA A 9 0.77 -12.78 -7.70
C ALA A 9 -0.58 -12.35 -7.10
N LEU A 10 -0.72 -12.32 -5.77
CA LEU A 10 -1.91 -11.82 -5.09
C LEU A 10 -2.15 -10.33 -5.36
N ILE A 11 -1.08 -9.53 -5.31
CA ILE A 11 -1.13 -8.11 -5.66
C ILE A 11 -1.59 -7.92 -7.10
N GLU A 12 -0.98 -8.60 -8.08
CA GLU A 12 -1.37 -8.44 -9.49
C GLU A 12 -2.81 -8.90 -9.76
N ASP A 13 -3.32 -9.91 -9.05
CA ASP A 13 -4.70 -10.34 -9.16
C ASP A 13 -5.68 -9.23 -8.72
N ARG A 14 -5.47 -8.67 -7.52
CA ARG A 14 -6.27 -7.53 -7.01
C ARG A 14 -6.10 -6.27 -7.87
N VAL A 15 -4.90 -5.98 -8.34
CA VAL A 15 -4.65 -4.87 -9.27
C VAL A 15 -5.42 -5.07 -10.57
N SER A 16 -5.43 -6.29 -11.12
CA SER A 16 -6.15 -6.60 -12.35
C SER A 16 -7.66 -6.45 -12.16
N HIS A 17 -8.17 -6.82 -10.99
CA HIS A 17 -9.56 -6.56 -10.60
C HIS A 17 -9.86 -5.05 -10.56
N ASN A 18 -9.03 -4.27 -9.86
CA ASN A 18 -9.18 -2.80 -9.78
C ASN A 18 -9.03 -2.11 -11.15
N ALA A 19 -8.18 -2.62 -12.03
CA ALA A 19 -7.99 -2.08 -13.37
C ALA A 19 -9.24 -2.21 -14.25
N ALA A 20 -10.10 -3.20 -13.98
CA ALA A 20 -11.37 -3.39 -14.68
C ALA A 20 -12.49 -2.46 -14.19
N LEU A 21 -12.33 -1.83 -13.03
CA LEU A 21 -13.29 -0.89 -12.47
C LEU A 21 -13.17 0.49 -13.15
N PRO A 22 -14.26 1.27 -13.23
CA PRO A 22 -14.24 2.64 -13.77
C PRO A 22 -13.31 3.55 -12.95
N ASP A 23 -12.75 4.60 -13.57
CA ASP A 23 -11.88 5.57 -12.88
C ASP A 23 -12.68 6.41 -11.87
N GLU A 24 -13.98 6.60 -12.11
CA GLU A 24 -14.90 7.31 -11.24
C GLU A 24 -15.00 6.69 -9.84
N ASP A 25 -14.85 5.35 -9.73
CA ASP A 25 -14.84 4.67 -8.42
C ASP A 25 -13.62 5.07 -7.59
N PHE A 26 -12.51 5.47 -8.22
CA PHE A 26 -11.28 5.91 -7.58
C PHE A 26 -11.14 7.43 -7.53
N SER A 27 -12.16 8.16 -7.98
CA SER A 27 -12.23 9.62 -7.91
C SER A 27 -13.06 10.06 -6.71
N GLY A 28 -12.47 10.83 -5.79
CA GLY A 28 -13.20 11.31 -4.61
C GLY A 28 -12.33 11.73 -3.43
N THR A 29 -12.91 11.69 -2.24
CA THR A 29 -12.31 12.22 -1.00
C THR A 29 -11.98 11.15 0.03
N GLU A 30 -12.21 9.89 -0.29
CA GLU A 30 -11.80 8.79 0.57
C GLU A 30 -10.28 8.57 0.53
N TRP A 31 -9.76 7.90 1.56
CA TRP A 31 -8.32 7.66 1.70
C TRP A 31 -7.74 6.89 0.51
N TRP A 32 -8.54 6.00 -0.08
CA TRP A 32 -8.21 5.14 -1.21
C TRP A 32 -8.57 5.76 -2.59
N GLN A 33 -9.13 6.97 -2.63
CA GLN A 33 -9.48 7.71 -3.85
C GLN A 33 -8.59 8.93 -4.05
N VAL A 34 -8.62 9.57 -5.23
CA VAL A 34 -7.97 10.87 -5.47
C VAL A 34 -8.95 11.83 -6.15
N ASN A 35 -9.04 13.08 -5.69
CA ASN A 35 -9.82 14.12 -6.38
C ASN A 35 -8.91 15.06 -7.18
N GLU A 36 -9.48 15.87 -8.07
CA GLU A 36 -8.75 16.80 -8.96
C GLU A 36 -7.71 17.67 -8.24
N HIS A 37 -7.99 18.13 -7.01
CA HIS A 37 -7.04 18.92 -6.23
C HIS A 37 -5.85 18.08 -5.74
N GLU A 38 -6.12 16.87 -5.25
CA GLU A 38 -5.09 15.93 -4.84
C GLU A 38 -4.28 15.41 -6.02
N GLU A 39 -4.88 15.25 -7.20
CA GLU A 39 -4.14 14.96 -8.43
C GLU A 39 -3.13 16.07 -8.74
N LEU A 40 -3.48 17.35 -8.53
CA LEU A 40 -2.54 18.44 -8.75
C LEU A 40 -1.40 18.47 -7.72
N VAL A 41 -1.71 18.22 -6.44
CA VAL A 41 -0.73 18.32 -5.34
C VAL A 41 0.19 17.11 -5.28
N PHE A 42 -0.38 15.90 -5.34
CA PHE A 42 0.36 14.65 -5.21
C PHE A 42 0.73 14.06 -6.56
N ALA A 43 0.15 14.55 -7.66
CA ALA A 43 0.38 14.03 -9.01
C ALA A 43 0.21 12.52 -9.10
N LEU A 44 -0.84 12.07 -8.41
CA LEU A 44 -1.47 10.76 -8.49
C LEU A 44 -2.71 10.90 -9.38
N VAL A 45 -3.05 9.86 -10.12
CA VAL A 45 -4.26 9.78 -10.95
C VAL A 45 -4.97 8.46 -10.66
N PRO A 46 -6.27 8.31 -10.93
CA PRO A 46 -7.04 7.10 -10.60
C PRO A 46 -6.36 5.79 -10.99
N ASN A 47 -5.77 5.72 -12.19
CA ASN A 47 -5.03 4.55 -12.63
C ASN A 47 -3.78 4.23 -11.76
N THR A 48 -3.06 5.23 -11.27
CA THR A 48 -1.95 5.04 -10.32
C THR A 48 -2.47 4.59 -8.96
N VAL A 49 -3.57 5.20 -8.50
CA VAL A 49 -4.24 4.92 -7.22
C VAL A 49 -4.68 3.46 -7.14
N LYS A 50 -5.29 2.94 -8.20
CA LYS A 50 -5.74 1.54 -8.32
C LYS A 50 -4.65 0.52 -7.96
N ARG A 51 -3.42 0.76 -8.42
CA ARG A 51 -2.28 -0.10 -8.09
C ARG A 51 -1.74 0.16 -6.69
N ILE A 52 -1.43 1.41 -6.41
CA ILE A 52 -0.67 1.74 -5.21
C ILE A 52 -1.48 1.51 -3.94
N GLY A 53 -2.81 1.65 -3.99
CA GLY A 53 -3.70 1.29 -2.89
C GLY A 53 -3.67 -0.20 -2.56
N VAL A 54 -3.58 -1.08 -3.56
CA VAL A 54 -3.44 -2.54 -3.33
C VAL A 54 -2.08 -2.85 -2.69
N VAL A 55 -1.01 -2.24 -3.21
CA VAL A 55 0.35 -2.44 -2.68
C VAL A 55 0.46 -1.88 -1.25
N TRP A 56 -0.20 -0.75 -0.96
CA TRP A 56 -0.30 -0.18 0.37
C TRP A 56 -1.04 -1.12 1.34
N GLY A 57 -2.20 -1.65 0.96
CA GLY A 57 -2.92 -2.60 1.81
C GLY A 57 -2.12 -3.88 2.08
N ALA A 58 -1.39 -4.40 1.08
CA ALA A 58 -0.49 -5.53 1.30
C ALA A 58 0.67 -5.18 2.25
N TYR A 59 1.21 -3.95 2.17
CA TYR A 59 2.23 -3.47 3.08
C TYR A 59 1.71 -3.37 4.53
N GLU A 60 0.54 -2.74 4.74
CA GLU A 60 -0.09 -2.64 6.05
C GLU A 60 -0.41 -4.01 6.66
N HIS A 61 -0.84 -4.98 5.84
CA HIS A 61 -1.09 -6.34 6.28
C HIS A 61 0.20 -7.07 6.71
N VAL A 62 1.28 -6.93 5.95
CA VAL A 62 2.58 -7.50 6.33
C VAL A 62 3.08 -6.89 7.66
N LEU A 63 2.85 -5.59 7.88
CA LEU A 63 3.14 -4.91 9.15
C LEU A 63 2.22 -5.34 10.31
N GLY A 64 1.07 -5.94 10.02
CA GLY A 64 0.06 -6.29 11.02
C GLY A 64 -0.78 -5.10 11.48
N ILE A 65 -0.96 -4.09 10.63
CA ILE A 65 -1.77 -2.89 10.88
C ILE A 65 -3.19 -3.05 10.37
N ASP A 66 -3.33 -3.60 9.15
CA ASP A 66 -4.62 -3.86 8.51
C ASP A 66 -4.86 -5.37 8.41
N GLU A 67 -6.10 -5.80 8.59
CA GLU A 67 -6.54 -7.20 8.46
C GLU A 67 -7.26 -7.45 7.12
N HIS A 68 -7.45 -6.43 6.25
CA HIS A 68 -8.27 -6.55 5.04
C HIS A 68 -7.57 -7.20 3.82
N TYR A 69 -6.48 -7.94 4.05
CA TYR A 69 -5.75 -8.70 3.02
C TYR A 69 -5.64 -10.20 3.39
N ASP A 70 -6.77 -10.82 3.70
CA ASP A 70 -6.91 -12.21 4.20
C ASP A 70 -6.12 -13.28 3.42
N GLU A 71 -5.86 -13.10 2.12
CA GLU A 71 -5.10 -14.05 1.30
C GLU A 71 -3.59 -14.06 1.64
N LEU A 72 -3.10 -13.05 2.35
CA LEU A 72 -1.77 -13.02 2.94
C LEU A 72 -1.81 -13.67 4.33
N ASP A 73 -1.92 -14.99 4.37
CA ASP A 73 -1.89 -15.74 5.63
C ASP A 73 -0.57 -15.52 6.43
N GLU A 74 -0.61 -15.89 7.72
CA GLU A 74 0.54 -15.72 8.63
C GLU A 74 1.80 -16.45 8.14
N ASP A 75 1.64 -17.64 7.55
CA ASP A 75 2.75 -18.46 7.04
C ASP A 75 3.44 -17.78 5.83
N LEU A 76 2.64 -17.28 4.89
CA LEU A 76 3.14 -16.54 3.74
C LEU A 76 3.79 -15.22 4.16
N THR A 77 3.21 -14.53 5.14
CA THR A 77 3.78 -13.29 5.67
C THR A 77 5.11 -13.56 6.39
N ALA A 78 5.19 -14.60 7.21
CA ALA A 78 6.42 -15.00 7.87
C ALA A 78 7.52 -15.38 6.86
N ALA A 79 7.16 -16.15 5.82
CA ALA A 79 8.09 -16.49 4.74
C ALA A 79 8.55 -15.26 3.95
N PHE A 80 7.66 -14.30 3.70
CA PHE A 80 8.02 -13.03 3.06
C PHE A 80 8.99 -12.21 3.92
N CYS A 81 8.74 -12.10 5.22
CA CYS A 81 9.64 -11.42 6.17
C CYS A 81 11.01 -12.11 6.30
N GLN A 82 11.11 -13.42 6.09
CA GLN A 82 12.39 -14.12 5.99
C GLN A 82 13.18 -13.73 4.73
N GLU A 83 12.50 -13.51 3.60
CA GLU A 83 13.11 -13.01 2.37
C GLU A 83 13.48 -11.53 2.46
N HIS A 84 12.72 -10.74 3.23
CA HIS A 84 12.85 -9.29 3.38
C HIS A 84 12.96 -8.86 4.84
N PRO A 85 14.17 -8.95 5.46
CA PRO A 85 14.34 -8.70 6.89
C PRO A 85 13.92 -7.30 7.38
N PHE A 86 13.90 -6.29 6.51
CA PHE A 86 13.43 -4.95 6.87
C PHE A 86 11.94 -4.95 7.27
N MET A 87 11.13 -5.82 6.67
CA MET A 87 9.72 -5.98 7.03
C MET A 87 9.53 -6.70 8.36
N ALA A 88 10.41 -7.66 8.68
CA ALA A 88 10.41 -8.31 9.99
C ALA A 88 10.70 -7.30 11.13
N GLN A 89 11.61 -6.36 10.88
CA GLN A 89 11.95 -5.29 11.83
C GLN A 89 10.79 -4.31 12.01
N ALA A 90 10.14 -3.92 10.91
CA ALA A 90 9.01 -2.99 10.93
C ALA A 90 7.75 -3.59 11.62
N ARG A 91 7.52 -4.91 11.50
CA ARG A 91 6.42 -5.62 12.18
C ARG A 91 6.62 -5.80 13.70
N GLY A 92 7.86 -5.81 14.19
CA GLY A 92 8.22 -6.31 15.52
C GLY A 92 8.05 -5.34 16.70
N GLY A 93 7.45 -4.16 16.51
CA GLY A 93 7.22 -3.17 17.58
C GLY A 93 5.92 -3.41 18.37
N GLU A 94 5.82 -2.86 19.58
CA GLU A 94 4.55 -2.79 20.34
C GLU A 94 3.48 -1.94 19.61
N MET A 95 3.93 -1.06 18.71
CA MET A 95 3.12 -0.33 17.74
C MET A 95 3.86 -0.32 16.40
N PRO A 96 3.39 -1.06 15.37
CA PRO A 96 3.97 -0.97 14.04
C PRO A 96 3.80 0.45 13.49
N GLU A 97 4.92 1.10 13.13
CA GLU A 97 4.89 2.45 12.57
C GLU A 97 4.99 2.39 11.04
N ILE A 98 4.10 3.11 10.35
CA ILE A 98 4.18 3.27 8.91
C ILE A 98 5.32 4.25 8.59
N ASN A 99 6.41 3.75 8.02
CA ASN A 99 7.52 4.55 7.51
C ASN A 99 7.48 4.64 5.97
N TRP A 100 7.65 5.85 5.42
CA TRP A 100 7.66 6.06 3.96
C TRP A 100 8.81 5.34 3.25
N GLN A 101 9.96 5.18 3.91
CA GLN A 101 11.14 4.51 3.34
C GLN A 101 10.92 3.02 3.19
N ASP A 102 10.28 2.40 4.19
CA ASP A 102 9.90 0.99 4.17
C ASP A 102 8.82 0.76 3.10
N PHE A 103 7.82 1.64 3.01
CA PHE A 103 6.81 1.55 1.95
C PHE A 103 7.41 1.73 0.55
N VAL A 104 8.35 2.66 0.34
CA VAL A 104 9.06 2.81 -0.93
C VAL A 104 9.83 1.54 -1.30
N THR A 105 10.51 0.94 -0.33
CA THR A 105 11.29 -0.29 -0.53
C THR A 105 10.37 -1.46 -0.85
N PHE A 106 9.28 -1.61 -0.12
CA PHE A 106 8.25 -2.62 -0.36
C PHE A 106 7.60 -2.43 -1.74
N GLY A 107 7.16 -1.21 -2.07
CA GLY A 107 6.51 -0.90 -3.35
C GLY A 107 7.41 -1.17 -4.56
N ALA A 108 8.72 -0.98 -4.43
CA ALA A 108 9.69 -1.30 -5.49
C ALA A 108 9.70 -2.80 -5.83
N LEU A 109 9.44 -3.69 -4.87
CA LEU A 109 9.32 -5.14 -5.12
C LEU A 109 8.15 -5.48 -6.05
N PHE A 110 7.12 -4.62 -6.09
CA PHE A 110 5.85 -4.86 -6.80
C PHE A 110 5.60 -3.83 -7.91
N GLY A 111 6.69 -3.21 -8.41
CA GLY A 111 6.67 -2.36 -9.59
C GLY A 111 6.11 -0.95 -9.37
N CYS A 112 5.95 -0.49 -8.13
CA CYS A 112 5.61 0.90 -7.86
C CYS A 112 6.83 1.81 -8.07
N ARG A 113 6.58 2.99 -8.64
CA ARG A 113 7.63 4.02 -8.76
C ARG A 113 7.85 4.68 -7.40
N HIS A 114 9.11 4.94 -7.05
CA HIS A 114 9.50 5.65 -5.82
C HIS A 114 8.67 6.91 -5.56
N ARG A 115 8.51 7.76 -6.58
CA ARG A 115 7.72 8.99 -6.50
C ARG A 115 6.28 8.76 -6.09
N ASP A 116 5.63 7.74 -6.65
CA ASP A 116 4.23 7.46 -6.39
C ASP A 116 4.05 6.95 -4.96
N CYS A 117 4.98 6.12 -4.46
CA CYS A 117 5.00 5.66 -3.06
C CYS A 117 5.10 6.83 -2.07
N VAL A 118 6.02 7.77 -2.32
CA VAL A 118 6.15 8.97 -1.48
C VAL A 118 4.90 9.83 -1.54
N ALA A 119 4.34 10.05 -2.73
CA ALA A 119 3.12 10.84 -2.91
C ALA A 119 1.92 10.21 -2.18
N TRP A 120 1.77 8.88 -2.28
CA TRP A 120 0.71 8.14 -1.60
C TRP A 120 0.84 8.20 -0.08
N TYR A 121 2.05 7.96 0.45
CA TYR A 121 2.32 8.09 1.88
C TYR A 121 1.88 9.46 2.42
N TRP A 122 2.33 10.55 1.78
CA TRP A 122 1.97 11.90 2.23
C TRP A 122 0.49 12.20 2.06
N LYS A 123 -0.17 11.66 1.03
CA LYS A 123 -1.62 11.77 0.87
C LYS A 123 -2.36 11.11 2.03
N VAL A 124 -1.97 9.89 2.42
CA VAL A 124 -2.60 9.16 3.53
C VAL A 124 -2.45 9.94 4.84
N PHE A 125 -1.23 10.40 5.15
CA PHE A 125 -0.97 11.22 6.34
C PHE A 125 -1.73 12.55 6.31
N PHE A 126 -1.76 13.25 5.17
CA PHE A 126 -2.53 14.49 5.02
C PHE A 126 -4.03 14.27 5.25
N MET A 127 -4.56 13.11 4.81
CA MET A 127 -5.95 12.73 5.03
C MET A 127 -6.23 12.43 6.50
N MET A 128 -5.34 11.71 7.20
CA MET A 128 -5.45 11.44 8.64
C MET A 128 -5.48 12.74 9.45
N GLU A 129 -4.56 13.67 9.16
CA GLU A 129 -4.53 15.00 9.77
C GLU A 129 -5.82 15.80 9.51
N ARG A 130 -6.33 15.80 8.27
CA ARG A 130 -7.61 16.45 7.93
C ARG A 130 -8.80 15.86 8.68
N ARG A 131 -8.77 14.57 9.01
CA ARG A 131 -9.82 13.88 9.78
C ARG A 131 -9.65 14.04 11.30
N GLY A 132 -8.61 14.75 11.75
CA GLY A 132 -8.28 14.89 13.18
C GLY A 132 -7.82 13.59 13.83
N LEU A 133 -7.36 12.63 13.01
CA LEU A 133 -6.77 11.38 13.47
C LEU A 133 -5.27 11.64 13.67
N HIS A 134 -4.86 11.77 14.93
CA HIS A 134 -3.44 11.84 15.29
C HIS A 134 -2.93 10.39 15.44
N THR A 135 -1.99 10.01 14.56
CA THR A 135 -1.12 8.83 14.77
C THR A 135 -0.08 9.13 15.83
#